data_AF-A0A1B6IID3-F1
#
_entry.id   AF-A0A1B6IID3-F1
#
_cell.length_a   1.000
_cell.length_b   1.000
_cell.length_c   1.000
_cell.angle_alpha   90.00
_cell.angle_beta   90.00
_cell.angle_gamma   90.00
#
_symmetry.space_group_name_H-M   'P 1'
#
loop_
_entity.id
_entity.type
_entity.pdbx_description
1 polymer ?
#
loop_
_entity_poly.entity_id
_entity_poly.type
_entity_poly.pdbx_seq_one_letter_code
_entity_poly.pdbx_strand_id
1 'polypeptide(L)'
;ILLLTTLAQTRCGLARGDPTQLVATLRVTELVGGVSMLYGMLLHQGAPARDVASPLPPLPHHTITVTKATLQLLKAVAHLDLQMFQSVLGAEGMSLQLRHIASYLLWYCCQADERDLLHQVIEVVGYFAVMHHDNQMMLQSGHMPTVLQQLCNLPFEYFSDPSLSCQLFPTLLACCHGNAENRVILEQELSYELLEDFRKSEAASTNPLIQLLK
;
A
#
# COMPACT_ATOMS: atom_id res chain seq x y z
N ILE A 1 7.47 7.91 -15.57
CA ILE A 1 7.40 6.60 -14.88
C ILE A 1 8.61 5.73 -15.25
N LEU A 2 8.84 5.41 -16.53
CA LEU A 2 10.03 4.68 -16.99
C LEU A 2 11.35 5.23 -16.43
N LEU A 3 11.53 6.56 -16.42
CA LEU A 3 12.75 7.16 -15.87
C LEU A 3 13.00 6.82 -14.39
N LEU A 4 11.95 6.77 -13.57
CA LEU A 4 12.06 6.49 -12.13
C LEU A 4 12.28 5.00 -11.87
N THR A 5 11.63 4.12 -12.62
CA THR A 5 11.90 2.68 -12.55
C THR A 5 13.31 2.34 -13.03
N THR A 6 13.80 2.99 -14.09
CA THR A 6 15.18 2.83 -14.56
C THR A 6 16.20 3.40 -13.58
N LEU A 7 15.91 4.53 -12.92
CA LEU A 7 16.76 5.10 -11.86
C LEU A 7 16.77 4.25 -10.59
N ALA A 8 15.64 3.63 -10.20
CA ALA A 8 15.60 2.71 -9.07
C ALA A 8 16.39 1.41 -9.32
N GLN A 9 16.45 0.95 -10.58
CA GLN A 9 17.23 -0.22 -10.99
C GLN A 9 18.73 0.06 -11.14
N THR A 10 19.10 1.31 -11.43
CA THR A 10 20.50 1.74 -11.50
C THR A 10 20.95 2.21 -10.13
N ARG A 11 21.37 1.26 -9.27
CA ARG A 11 22.16 1.61 -8.07
C ARG A 11 23.46 2.30 -8.52
N CYS A 12 23.42 3.62 -8.61
CA CYS A 12 24.60 4.40 -8.96
C CYS A 12 25.61 4.26 -7.83
N GLY A 13 26.74 3.62 -8.14
CA GLY A 13 27.80 3.32 -7.19
C GLY A 13 28.42 4.58 -6.62
N LEU A 14 28.65 4.55 -5.30
CA LEU A 14 29.73 5.21 -4.59
C LEU A 14 30.03 6.68 -4.94
N ALA A 15 29.07 7.55 -4.63
CA ALA A 15 29.37 8.90 -4.13
C ALA A 15 28.30 9.28 -3.09
N ARG A 16 28.71 9.77 -1.92
CA ARG A 16 27.84 10.17 -0.79
C ARG A 16 27.05 11.46 -1.12
N GLY A 17 26.10 11.38 -2.04
CA GLY A 17 25.17 12.48 -2.34
C GLY A 17 24.11 12.09 -3.36
N ASP A 18 22.98 12.80 -3.34
CA ASP A 18 21.97 12.82 -4.41
C ASP A 18 22.30 14.00 -5.36
N PRO A 19 23.14 13.80 -6.40
CA PRO A 19 23.52 14.88 -7.30
C PRO A 19 22.33 15.38 -8.14
N THR A 20 21.30 14.55 -8.31
CA THR A 20 20.10 14.91 -9.05
C THR A 20 19.13 15.76 -8.23
N GLN A 21 19.29 15.77 -6.91
CA GLN A 21 18.34 16.33 -5.95
C GLN A 21 16.94 15.72 -6.09
N LEU A 22 16.80 14.56 -6.73
CA LEU A 22 15.52 13.95 -7.03
C LEU A 22 14.76 13.59 -5.75
N VAL A 23 15.43 12.99 -4.77
CA VAL A 23 14.79 12.60 -3.50
C VAL A 23 14.38 13.85 -2.73
N ALA A 24 15.23 14.89 -2.75
CA ALA A 24 14.91 16.18 -2.13
C ALA A 24 13.70 16.83 -2.80
N THR A 25 13.65 16.87 -4.14
CA THR A 25 12.51 17.39 -4.90
C THR A 25 11.24 16.61 -4.62
N LEU A 26 11.29 15.27 -4.65
CA LEU A 26 10.13 14.44 -4.32
C LEU A 26 9.61 14.70 -2.90
N ARG A 27 10.51 14.92 -1.94
CA ARG A 27 10.13 15.26 -0.56
C ARG A 27 9.42 16.61 -0.48
N VAL A 28 10.01 17.69 -1.02
CA VAL A 28 9.45 19.05 -0.90
C VAL A 28 8.21 19.27 -1.77
N THR A 29 8.00 18.43 -2.77
CA THR A 29 6.80 18.46 -3.64
C THR A 29 5.74 17.45 -3.21
N GLU A 30 5.90 16.80 -2.05
CA GLU A 30 4.96 15.79 -1.55
C GLU A 30 4.64 14.72 -2.60
N LEU A 31 5.70 14.17 -3.21
CA LEU A 31 5.62 13.18 -4.29
C LEU A 31 4.92 13.76 -5.53
N VAL A 32 5.27 15.00 -5.88
CA VAL A 32 4.71 15.77 -7.01
C VAL A 32 3.19 15.98 -6.87
N GLY A 33 2.70 16.02 -5.63
CA GLY A 33 1.27 16.13 -5.32
C GLY A 33 0.43 14.94 -5.80
N GLY A 34 1.06 13.81 -6.17
CA GLY A 34 0.37 12.68 -6.79
C GLY A 34 -0.74 12.09 -5.90
N VAL A 35 -0.50 12.00 -4.59
CA VAL A 35 -1.50 11.51 -3.63
C VAL A 35 -2.67 12.47 -3.50
N SER A 36 -2.42 13.77 -3.38
CA SER A 36 -3.49 14.76 -3.24
C SER A 36 -4.32 14.91 -4.50
N MET A 37 -3.69 14.85 -5.67
CA MET A 37 -4.39 14.77 -6.95
C MET A 37 -5.28 13.51 -6.99
N LEU A 38 -4.72 12.36 -6.64
CA LEU A 38 -5.46 11.09 -6.65
C LEU A 38 -6.63 11.10 -5.66
N TYR A 39 -6.42 11.66 -4.46
CA TYR A 39 -7.46 11.85 -3.46
C TYR A 39 -8.62 12.68 -4.03
N GLY A 40 -8.32 13.82 -4.66
CA GLY A 40 -9.32 14.64 -5.34
C GLY A 40 -10.06 13.86 -6.43
N MET A 41 -9.35 13.16 -7.31
CA MET A 41 -9.98 12.42 -8.41
C MET A 41 -10.92 11.32 -7.91
N LEU A 42 -10.52 10.54 -6.91
CA LEU A 42 -11.29 9.40 -6.41
C LEU A 42 -12.44 9.80 -5.46
N LEU A 43 -12.24 10.86 -4.67
CA LEU A 43 -13.09 11.13 -3.50
C LEU A 43 -13.70 12.55 -3.48
N HIS A 44 -13.57 13.35 -4.54
CA HIS A 44 -14.19 14.69 -4.61
C HIS A 44 -15.71 14.69 -4.41
N GLN A 45 -16.41 13.59 -4.71
CA GLN A 45 -17.86 13.46 -4.53
C GLN A 45 -18.24 12.80 -3.19
N GLY A 46 -17.25 12.55 -2.32
CA GLY A 46 -17.40 11.71 -1.14
C GLY A 46 -17.26 10.22 -1.46
N ALA A 47 -17.04 9.41 -0.41
CA ALA A 47 -17.04 7.96 -0.58
C ALA A 47 -18.46 7.47 -0.89
N PRO A 48 -18.67 6.66 -1.94
CA PRO A 48 -19.99 6.11 -2.22
C PRO A 48 -20.48 5.26 -1.05
N ALA A 49 -21.81 5.22 -0.85
CA ALA A 49 -22.41 4.32 0.11
C ALA A 49 -22.02 2.88 -0.26
N ARG A 50 -21.37 2.17 0.67
CA ARG A 50 -20.88 0.79 0.48
C ARG A 50 -22.00 -0.24 0.67
N ASP A 51 -23.24 0.14 0.37
CA ASP A 51 -24.40 -0.73 0.50
C ASP A 51 -24.42 -1.78 -0.62
N VAL A 52 -24.64 -3.03 -0.23
CA VAL A 52 -24.66 -4.21 -1.13
C VAL A 52 -25.72 -4.10 -2.23
N ALA A 53 -26.73 -3.24 -2.07
CA ALA A 53 -27.83 -3.07 -3.01
C ALA A 53 -27.54 -2.04 -4.12
N SER A 54 -26.53 -1.19 -3.99
CA SER A 54 -26.24 -0.15 -4.98
C SER A 54 -25.25 -0.64 -6.03
N PRO A 55 -25.47 -0.35 -7.33
CA PRO A 55 -24.51 -0.70 -8.37
C PRO A 55 -23.17 0.01 -8.14
N LEU A 56 -22.06 -0.69 -8.37
CA LEU A 56 -20.72 -0.12 -8.25
C LEU A 56 -20.57 1.09 -9.19
N PRO A 57 -20.24 2.28 -8.67
CA PRO A 57 -20.04 3.45 -9.53
C PRO A 57 -18.83 3.22 -10.45
N PRO A 58 -18.97 3.27 -11.77
CA PRO A 58 -17.85 3.01 -12.67
C PRO A 58 -16.81 4.12 -12.57
N LEU A 59 -15.54 3.76 -12.40
CA LEU A 59 -14.46 4.73 -12.51
C LEU A 59 -14.15 5.02 -13.99
N PRO A 60 -14.05 6.30 -14.39
CA PRO A 60 -13.57 6.64 -15.71
C PRO A 60 -12.20 6.02 -16.02
N HIS A 61 -11.99 5.60 -17.26
CA HIS A 61 -10.75 4.93 -17.67
C HIS A 61 -9.48 5.77 -17.39
N HIS A 62 -9.57 7.10 -17.58
CA HIS A 62 -8.49 8.02 -17.26
C HIS A 62 -8.18 8.03 -15.75
N THR A 63 -9.19 7.93 -14.89
CA THR A 63 -9.02 7.83 -13.44
C THR A 63 -8.28 6.56 -13.08
N ILE A 64 -8.68 5.39 -13.61
CA ILE A 64 -7.96 4.13 -13.38
C ILE A 64 -6.50 4.23 -13.84
N THR A 65 -6.26 4.85 -15.00
CA THR A 65 -4.90 5.05 -15.54
C THR A 65 -4.05 5.91 -14.62
N VAL A 66 -4.58 7.04 -14.13
CA VAL A 66 -3.88 7.93 -13.20
C VAL A 66 -3.65 7.24 -11.85
N THR A 67 -4.60 6.44 -11.36
CA THR A 67 -4.43 5.64 -10.14
C THR A 67 -3.27 4.66 -10.29
N LYS A 68 -3.26 3.85 -11.35
CA LYS A 68 -2.17 2.89 -11.63
C LYS A 68 -0.81 3.61 -11.75
N ALA A 69 -0.76 4.71 -12.49
CA ALA A 69 0.45 5.53 -12.63
C ALA A 69 0.96 6.09 -11.30
N THR A 70 0.06 6.57 -10.44
CA THR A 70 0.40 7.13 -9.13
C THR A 70 0.89 6.04 -8.18
N LEU A 71 0.23 4.88 -8.11
CA LEU A 71 0.68 3.77 -7.28
C LEU A 71 2.02 3.21 -7.74
N GLN A 72 2.27 3.16 -9.05
CA GLN A 72 3.58 2.80 -9.59
C GLN A 72 4.68 3.80 -9.22
N LEU A 73 4.37 5.11 -9.23
CA LEU A 73 5.27 6.14 -8.72
C LEU A 73 5.57 5.91 -7.24
N LEU A 74 4.54 5.72 -6.41
CA LEU A 74 4.68 5.45 -4.98
C LEU A 74 5.57 4.24 -4.70
N LYS A 75 5.31 3.13 -5.39
CA LYS A 75 6.15 1.92 -5.33
C LYS A 75 7.59 2.23 -5.72
N ALA A 76 7.83 2.93 -6.83
CA ALA A 76 9.18 3.26 -7.26
C ALA A 76 9.92 4.13 -6.23
N VAL A 77 9.22 5.07 -5.60
CA VAL A 77 9.80 5.90 -4.53
C VAL A 77 10.10 5.09 -3.28
N ALA A 78 9.23 4.16 -2.87
CA ALA A 78 9.51 3.27 -1.74
C ALA A 78 10.77 2.41 -1.94
N HIS A 79 11.04 1.99 -3.18
CA HIS A 79 12.28 1.26 -3.52
C HIS A 79 13.51 2.17 -3.58
N LEU A 80 13.33 3.45 -3.94
CA LEU A 80 14.39 4.44 -4.01
C LEU A 80 14.84 4.92 -2.63
N ASP A 81 13.88 5.32 -1.78
CA ASP A 81 14.10 5.81 -0.42
C ASP A 81 12.84 5.56 0.43
N LEU A 82 12.85 4.42 1.14
CA LEU A 82 11.74 3.99 2.00
C LEU A 82 11.46 4.99 3.12
N GLN A 83 12.50 5.56 3.73
CA GLN A 83 12.33 6.45 4.87
C GLN A 83 11.69 7.77 4.43
N MET A 84 12.12 8.32 3.28
CA MET A 84 11.48 9.50 2.69
C MET A 84 10.02 9.21 2.32
N PHE A 85 9.78 8.07 1.65
CA PHE A 85 8.43 7.62 1.29
C PHE A 85 7.49 7.56 2.49
N GLN A 86 7.91 6.87 3.56
CA GLN A 86 7.13 6.71 4.78
C GLN A 86 6.94 8.03 5.52
N SER A 87 7.97 8.89 5.57
CA SER A 87 7.89 10.18 6.24
C SER A 87 6.93 11.15 5.53
N VAL A 88 6.96 11.21 4.20
CA VAL A 88 6.06 12.11 3.44
C VAL A 88 4.63 11.61 3.51
N LEU A 89 4.40 10.31 3.32
CA LEU A 89 3.05 9.74 3.38
C LEU A 89 2.49 9.66 4.80
N GLY A 90 3.36 9.57 5.81
CA GLY A 90 2.99 9.52 7.22
C GLY A 90 2.68 10.89 7.81
N ALA A 91 3.06 11.97 7.12
CA ALA A 91 2.77 13.34 7.55
C ALA A 91 1.26 13.56 7.74
N GLU A 92 0.92 14.44 8.69
CA GLU A 92 -0.47 14.81 8.97
C GLU A 92 -1.18 15.29 7.70
N GLY A 93 -2.44 14.88 7.51
CA GLY A 93 -3.20 15.16 6.29
C GLY A 93 -2.87 14.20 5.14
N MET A 94 -1.60 14.00 4.79
CA MET A 94 -1.18 13.06 3.74
C MET A 94 -1.53 11.61 4.11
N SER A 95 -1.29 11.23 5.37
CA SER A 95 -1.65 9.92 5.90
C SER A 95 -3.15 9.65 5.87
N LEU A 96 -3.97 10.68 6.10
CA LEU A 96 -5.43 10.59 5.99
C LEU A 96 -5.88 10.41 4.53
N GLN A 97 -5.30 11.16 3.60
CA GLN A 97 -5.58 11.00 2.17
C GLN A 97 -5.21 9.60 1.69
N LEU A 98 -4.01 9.13 2.03
CA LEU A 98 -3.56 7.78 1.70
C LEU A 98 -4.48 6.71 2.27
N ARG A 99 -4.87 6.83 3.55
CA ARG A 99 -5.78 5.89 4.20
C ARG A 99 -7.14 5.83 3.50
N HIS A 100 -7.70 6.99 3.13
CA HIS A 100 -8.97 7.05 2.41
C HIS A 100 -8.85 6.46 0.99
N ILE A 101 -7.75 6.76 0.27
CA ILE A 101 -7.46 6.16 -1.04
C ILE A 101 -7.36 4.64 -0.93
N ALA A 102 -6.55 4.13 0.00
CA ALA A 102 -6.36 2.70 0.21
C ALA A 102 -7.70 2.02 0.56
N SER A 103 -8.46 2.59 1.50
CA SER A 103 -9.76 2.05 1.88
C SER A 103 -10.75 2.01 0.71
N TYR A 104 -10.79 3.07 -0.10
CA TYR A 104 -11.65 3.12 -1.28
C TYR A 104 -11.22 2.11 -2.34
N LEU A 105 -9.93 2.02 -2.66
CA LEU A 105 -9.44 1.15 -3.72
C LEU A 105 -9.51 -0.34 -3.32
N LEU A 106 -9.26 -0.71 -2.06
CA LEU A 106 -9.46 -2.07 -1.58
C LEU A 106 -10.91 -2.51 -1.78
N TRP A 107 -11.87 -1.65 -1.43
CA TRP A 107 -13.29 -1.93 -1.67
C TRP A 107 -13.64 -1.98 -3.16
N TYR A 108 -13.24 -0.96 -3.93
CA TYR A 108 -13.59 -0.84 -5.35
C TYR A 108 -13.04 -1.99 -6.18
N CYS A 109 -11.76 -2.33 -6.02
CA CYS A 109 -11.10 -3.32 -6.86
C CYS A 109 -11.62 -4.74 -6.61
N CYS A 110 -12.06 -5.06 -5.39
CA CYS A 110 -12.72 -6.34 -5.11
C CYS A 110 -14.07 -6.47 -5.85
N GLN A 111 -14.82 -5.36 -5.98
CA GLN A 111 -16.12 -5.37 -6.65
C GLN A 111 -16.01 -5.28 -8.18
N ALA A 112 -15.02 -4.52 -8.67
CA ALA A 112 -14.75 -4.34 -10.10
C ALA A 112 -13.91 -5.48 -10.73
N ASP A 113 -13.40 -6.41 -9.91
CA ASP A 113 -12.40 -7.41 -10.29
C ASP A 113 -11.13 -6.82 -10.94
N GLU A 114 -10.71 -5.62 -10.50
CA GLU A 114 -9.49 -4.94 -10.94
C GLU A 114 -8.26 -5.46 -10.17
N ARG A 115 -7.93 -6.75 -10.35
CA ARG A 115 -6.87 -7.44 -9.58
C ARG A 115 -5.51 -6.77 -9.63
N ASP A 116 -5.08 -6.31 -10.82
CA ASP A 116 -3.79 -5.62 -10.97
C ASP A 116 -3.72 -4.33 -10.15
N LEU A 117 -4.83 -3.63 -10.02
CA LEU A 117 -4.91 -2.42 -9.21
C LEU A 117 -4.95 -2.77 -7.72
N LEU A 118 -5.69 -3.81 -7.34
CA LEU A 118 -5.75 -4.32 -5.98
C LEU A 118 -4.36 -4.69 -5.46
N HIS A 119 -3.58 -5.44 -6.24
CA HIS A 119 -2.21 -5.82 -5.89
C HIS A 119 -1.29 -4.60 -5.67
N GLN A 120 -1.40 -3.57 -6.53
CA GLN A 120 -0.63 -2.34 -6.37
C GLN A 120 -0.96 -1.60 -5.07
N VAL A 121 -2.23 -1.56 -4.68
CA VAL A 121 -2.66 -0.92 -3.42
C VAL A 121 -2.14 -1.71 -2.23
N ILE A 122 -2.28 -3.04 -2.24
CA ILE A 122 -1.76 -3.92 -1.19
C ILE A 122 -0.27 -3.70 -0.99
N GLU A 123 0.50 -3.64 -2.08
CA GLU A 123 1.95 -3.45 -2.02
C GLU A 123 2.34 -2.06 -1.48
N VAL A 124 1.69 -0.99 -1.94
CA VAL A 124 1.95 0.37 -1.43
C VAL A 124 1.63 0.47 0.06
N VAL A 125 0.55 -0.16 0.52
CA VAL A 125 0.20 -0.22 1.96
C VAL A 125 1.27 -0.98 2.75
N GLY A 126 1.81 -2.07 2.19
CA GLY A 126 2.92 -2.81 2.80
C GLY A 126 4.15 -1.94 3.01
N TYR A 127 4.61 -1.23 1.97
CA TYR A 127 5.75 -0.32 2.09
C TYR A 127 5.48 0.85 3.04
N PHE A 128 4.24 1.31 3.13
CA PHE A 128 3.87 2.38 4.05
C PHE A 128 4.01 1.92 5.52
N ALA A 129 3.63 0.67 5.82
CA ALA A 129 3.59 0.13 7.18
C ALA A 129 4.90 -0.50 7.68
N VAL A 130 5.69 -1.09 6.78
CA VAL A 130 6.82 -1.94 7.15
C VAL A 130 7.80 -1.23 8.08
N MET A 131 8.06 -1.82 9.26
CA MET A 131 8.97 -1.28 10.28
C MET A 131 8.65 0.15 10.75
N HIS A 132 7.40 0.61 10.63
CA HIS A 132 7.01 1.98 10.99
C HIS A 132 5.73 2.02 11.83
N HIS A 133 5.89 2.07 13.16
CA HIS A 133 4.78 1.97 14.12
C HIS A 133 3.65 2.97 13.88
N ASP A 134 3.94 4.27 13.73
CA ASP A 134 2.88 5.27 13.55
C ASP A 134 2.07 5.06 12.26
N ASN A 135 2.72 4.61 11.19
CA ASN A 135 2.06 4.29 9.93
C ASN A 135 1.20 3.02 10.06
N GLN A 136 1.67 2.01 10.80
CA GLN A 136 0.87 0.83 11.15
C GLN A 136 -0.38 1.23 11.94
N MET A 137 -0.24 2.14 12.92
CA MET A 137 -1.35 2.67 13.71
C MET A 137 -2.35 3.44 12.85
N MET A 138 -1.87 4.18 11.84
CA MET A 138 -2.75 4.87 10.90
C MET A 138 -3.66 3.89 10.15
N LEU A 139 -3.16 2.70 9.77
CA LEU A 139 -3.96 1.73 9.00
C LEU A 139 -5.08 1.06 9.81
N GLN A 140 -4.98 1.00 11.14
CA GLN A 140 -6.01 0.43 12.02
C GLN A 140 -6.98 1.46 12.61
N SER A 141 -6.99 2.70 12.12
CA SER A 141 -7.83 3.77 12.67
C SER A 141 -8.81 4.38 11.66
N GLY A 142 -9.77 5.14 12.20
CA GLY A 142 -10.84 5.78 11.43
C GLY A 142 -12.07 4.89 11.28
N HIS A 143 -12.79 5.06 10.16
CA HIS A 143 -14.04 4.33 9.93
C HIS A 143 -13.80 2.84 9.68
N MET A 144 -14.69 2.02 10.27
CA MET A 144 -14.70 0.58 10.12
C MET A 144 -15.42 0.15 8.83
N PRO A 145 -14.99 -0.93 8.15
CA PRO A 145 -13.73 -1.64 8.39
C PRO A 145 -12.53 -0.76 8.05
N THR A 146 -11.51 -0.80 8.93
CA THR A 146 -10.24 -0.08 8.75
C THR A 146 -9.45 -0.69 7.58
N VAL A 147 -8.37 -0.03 7.12
CA VAL A 147 -7.55 -0.58 6.03
C VAL A 147 -6.98 -1.94 6.40
N LEU A 148 -6.51 -2.11 7.64
CA LEU A 148 -6.03 -3.40 8.13
C LEU A 148 -7.13 -4.47 8.09
N GLN A 149 -8.33 -4.15 8.55
CA GLN A 149 -9.46 -5.09 8.51
C GLN A 149 -9.92 -5.39 7.09
N GLN A 150 -9.89 -4.42 6.17
CA GLN A 150 -10.20 -4.65 4.76
C GLN A 150 -9.20 -5.60 4.11
N LEU A 151 -7.91 -5.52 4.46
CA LEU A 151 -6.90 -6.48 4.01
C LEU A 151 -7.18 -7.89 4.54
N CYS A 152 -7.59 -8.00 5.81
CA CYS A 152 -7.98 -9.28 6.42
C CYS A 152 -9.27 -9.86 5.81
N ASN A 153 -10.14 -9.00 5.27
CA ASN A 153 -11.43 -9.36 4.67
C ASN A 153 -11.40 -9.45 3.14
N LEU A 154 -10.21 -9.54 2.52
CA LEU A 154 -10.10 -9.82 1.09
C LEU A 154 -10.71 -11.19 0.73
N PRO A 155 -11.05 -11.44 -0.54
CA PRO A 155 -11.59 -12.74 -0.95
C PRO A 155 -10.71 -13.90 -0.51
N PHE A 156 -11.34 -15.03 -0.14
CA PHE A 156 -10.65 -16.22 0.40
C PHE A 156 -9.50 -16.75 -0.47
N GLU A 157 -9.54 -16.51 -1.78
CA GLU A 157 -8.46 -16.85 -2.72
C GLU A 157 -7.11 -16.22 -2.30
N TYR A 158 -7.10 -15.02 -1.72
CA TYR A 158 -5.88 -14.38 -1.21
C TYR A 158 -5.24 -15.11 0.00
N PHE A 159 -6.00 -15.98 0.66
CA PHE A 159 -5.54 -16.75 1.82
C PHE A 159 -5.27 -18.22 1.51
N SER A 160 -5.68 -18.70 0.33
CA SER A 160 -5.66 -20.12 -0.04
C SER A 160 -4.88 -20.41 -1.31
N ASP A 161 -4.84 -19.48 -2.27
CA ASP A 161 -4.03 -19.61 -3.47
C ASP A 161 -2.61 -19.10 -3.22
N PRO A 162 -1.55 -19.91 -3.42
CA PRO A 162 -0.17 -19.51 -3.14
C PRO A 162 0.27 -18.24 -3.88
N SER A 163 -0.21 -18.02 -5.11
CA SER A 163 0.19 -16.86 -5.92
C SER A 163 -0.42 -15.57 -5.39
N LEU A 164 -1.67 -15.61 -4.93
CA LEU A 164 -2.36 -14.47 -4.34
C LEU A 164 -1.93 -14.23 -2.89
N SER A 165 -1.62 -15.28 -2.13
CA SER A 165 -1.03 -15.14 -0.79
C SER A 165 0.32 -14.43 -0.84
N CYS A 166 1.12 -14.66 -1.89
CA CYS A 166 2.36 -13.89 -2.11
C CYS A 166 2.13 -12.39 -2.34
N GLN A 167 0.92 -11.98 -2.76
CA GLN A 167 0.56 -10.56 -2.90
C GLN A 167 0.13 -9.96 -1.56
N LEU A 168 -0.62 -10.70 -0.73
CA LEU A 168 -1.24 -10.18 0.49
C LEU A 168 -0.38 -10.33 1.75
N PHE A 169 0.16 -11.53 2.00
CA PHE A 169 0.76 -11.87 3.28
C PHE A 169 1.96 -11.01 3.67
N PRO A 170 2.83 -10.59 2.74
CA PRO A 170 3.88 -9.62 3.06
C PRO A 170 3.32 -8.35 3.71
N THR A 171 2.25 -7.80 3.14
CA THR A 171 1.62 -6.58 3.66
C THR A 171 1.00 -6.82 5.04
N LEU A 172 0.33 -7.95 5.27
CA LEU A 172 -0.20 -8.28 6.59
C LEU A 172 0.92 -8.41 7.65
N LEU A 173 2.02 -9.07 7.30
CA LEU A 173 3.21 -9.15 8.16
C LEU A 173 3.79 -7.77 8.44
N ALA A 174 3.88 -6.89 7.44
CA ALA A 174 4.36 -5.52 7.61
C ALA A 174 3.45 -4.67 8.50
N CYS A 175 2.13 -4.83 8.40
CA CYS A 175 1.17 -4.17 9.28
C CYS A 175 1.29 -4.61 10.74
N CYS A 176 1.63 -5.87 11.00
CA CYS A 176 1.64 -6.44 12.35
C CYS A 176 3.04 -6.55 12.98
N HIS A 177 4.12 -6.36 12.23
CA HIS A 177 5.48 -6.54 12.75
C HIS A 177 5.76 -5.59 13.91
N GLY A 178 6.11 -6.17 15.08
CA GLY A 178 6.40 -5.41 16.30
C GLY A 178 5.19 -4.67 16.88
N ASN A 179 3.97 -4.92 16.38
CA ASN A 179 2.76 -4.19 16.75
C ASN A 179 1.70 -5.15 17.31
N ALA A 180 1.62 -5.22 18.64
CA ALA A 180 0.70 -6.11 19.34
C ALA A 180 -0.77 -5.75 19.08
N GLU A 181 -1.10 -4.47 18.93
CA GLU A 181 -2.48 -4.02 18.69
C GLU A 181 -2.97 -4.47 17.31
N ASN A 182 -2.18 -4.21 16.27
CA ASN A 182 -2.50 -4.69 14.91
C ASN A 182 -2.55 -6.21 14.85
N ARG A 183 -1.70 -6.90 15.61
CA ARG A 183 -1.74 -8.37 15.71
C ARG A 183 -3.05 -8.87 16.31
N VAL A 184 -3.55 -8.22 17.37
CA VAL A 184 -4.86 -8.58 17.97
C VAL A 184 -6.00 -8.39 16.97
N ILE A 185 -6.00 -7.31 16.19
CA ILE A 185 -7.01 -7.11 15.14
C ILE A 185 -6.93 -8.20 14.08
N LEU A 186 -5.72 -8.52 13.63
CA LEU A 186 -5.51 -9.56 12.63
C LEU A 186 -6.00 -10.92 13.12
N GLU A 187 -5.69 -11.28 14.37
CA GLU A 187 -6.07 -12.55 14.99
C GLU A 187 -7.58 -12.70 15.21
N GLN A 188 -8.36 -11.62 15.11
CA GLN A 188 -9.83 -11.70 15.08
C GLN A 188 -10.38 -12.24 13.75
N GLU A 189 -9.63 -12.07 12.66
CA GLU A 189 -10.07 -12.38 11.29
C GLU A 189 -9.32 -13.59 10.69
N LEU A 190 -8.04 -13.79 11.03
CA LEU A 190 -7.22 -14.91 10.53
C LEU A 190 -6.19 -15.41 11.55
N SER A 191 -5.72 -16.65 11.38
CA SER A 191 -4.64 -17.20 12.21
C SER A 191 -3.29 -16.55 11.86
N TYR A 192 -2.60 -15.98 12.86
CA TYR A 192 -1.25 -15.44 12.68
C TYR A 192 -0.23 -16.54 12.30
N GLU A 193 -0.49 -17.80 12.68
CA GLU A 193 0.38 -18.94 12.34
C GLU A 193 0.52 -19.11 10.82
N LEU A 194 -0.55 -18.83 10.05
CA LEU A 194 -0.52 -18.86 8.58
C LEU A 194 0.52 -17.90 8.00
N LEU A 195 0.65 -16.71 8.59
CA LEU A 195 1.63 -15.71 8.16
C LEU A 195 3.06 -16.10 8.54
N GLU A 196 3.22 -16.73 9.71
CA GLU A 196 4.52 -17.25 10.16
C GLU A 196 5.02 -18.41 9.31
N ASP A 197 4.12 -19.30 8.89
CA ASP A 197 4.45 -20.40 7.98
C ASP A 197 4.82 -19.88 6.59
N PHE A 198 4.04 -18.91 6.07
CA PHE A 198 4.42 -18.22 4.84
C PHE A 198 5.78 -17.55 4.94
N ARG A 199 6.08 -16.86 6.05
CA ARG A 199 7.36 -16.17 6.27
C ARG A 199 8.56 -17.12 6.16
N LYS A 200 8.39 -18.39 6.51
CA LYS A 200 9.44 -19.44 6.42
C LYS A 200 9.51 -20.11 5.05
N SER A 201 8.55 -19.86 4.17
CA SER A 201 8.51 -20.46 2.83
C SER A 201 9.55 -19.87 1.88
N GLU A 202 9.92 -20.62 0.84
CA GLU A 202 10.82 -20.15 -0.22
C GLU A 202 10.24 -18.93 -0.96
N ALA A 203 8.92 -18.89 -1.16
CA ALA A 203 8.23 -17.80 -1.84
C ALA A 203 8.37 -16.45 -1.10
N ALA A 204 8.41 -16.47 0.23
CA ALA A 204 8.63 -15.27 1.03
C ALA A 204 10.08 -14.76 0.95
N SER A 205 11.07 -15.64 0.76
CA SER A 205 12.48 -15.28 0.77
C SER A 205 12.88 -14.27 -0.32
N THR A 206 12.18 -14.31 -1.46
CA THR A 206 12.43 -13.42 -2.60
C THR A 206 11.60 -12.13 -2.55
N ASN A 207 10.64 -12.01 -1.62
CA ASN A 207 9.76 -10.85 -1.54
C ASN A 207 10.50 -9.65 -0.92
N PRO A 208 10.62 -8.50 -1.62
CA PRO A 208 11.37 -7.35 -1.12
C PRO A 208 10.83 -6.79 0.20
N LEU A 209 9.52 -6.84 0.42
CA LEU A 209 8.90 -6.36 1.64
C LEU A 209 9.25 -7.25 2.83
N ILE A 210 9.24 -8.57 2.64
CA ILE A 210 9.66 -9.53 3.68
C ILE A 210 11.14 -9.33 4.05
N GLN A 211 11.99 -9.03 3.07
CA GLN A 211 13.42 -8.79 3.31
C GLN A 211 13.69 -7.57 4.20
N LEU A 212 12.72 -6.66 4.38
CA LEU A 212 12.80 -5.52 5.29
C LEU A 212 12.44 -5.89 6.74
N LEU A 213 11.76 -7.01 6.98
CA LEU A 213 11.24 -7.45 8.29
C LEU A 213 12.26 -8.22 9.14
N LYS A 214 13.54 -7.85 9.07
CA LYS A 214 14.64 -8.54 9.76
C LYS A 214 14.77 -8.14 11.23
#